data_AF-F9FEN8-F1
#
_entry.id   AF-F9FEN8-F1
#
_cell.length_a   1.000
_cell.length_b   1.000
_cell.length_c   1.000
_cell.angle_alpha   90.00
_cell.angle_beta   90.00
_cell.angle_gamma   90.00
#
_symmetry.space_group_name_H-M   'P 1'
#
loop_
_entity.id
_entity.type
_entity.pdbx_description
1 polymer ?
#
loop_
_entity_poly.entity_id
_entity_poly.type
_entity_poly.pdbx_seq_one_letter_code
_entity_poly.pdbx_strand_id
1 'polypeptide(L)'
;MPDLVDNVDSNPEGPRHIGTWSRGEHTSPGLIEWTIAVPEALKPYLATVQERIPTDENRPEETRTLVIDHLFNDERRNALIYRPDFTKPYILDWGRQALPEMYQHPEYQAEKPLWSYQVWSLMMVLSEIAEWQPLDKAFQDDAELRSRKLERKRLATSPGWNGAMTAEIFQYGFGFLEKDRNTLEEYSEWEVKRFYDELCKLLEPL
;
A
#
# COMPACT_ATOMS: atom_id res chain seq x y z
N MET A 1 -8.06 34.32 -4.14
CA MET A 1 -6.93 34.01 -3.23
C MET A 1 -7.03 32.52 -2.94
N PRO A 2 -6.00 31.71 -3.17
CA PRO A 2 -6.08 30.30 -2.81
C PRO A 2 -6.26 30.22 -1.30
N ASP A 3 -7.25 29.44 -0.89
CA ASP A 3 -7.67 29.23 0.49
C ASP A 3 -6.52 28.69 1.33
N LEU A 4 -6.00 29.50 2.25
CA LEU A 4 -4.83 29.17 3.07
C LEU A 4 -5.24 28.21 4.20
N VAL A 5 -4.48 27.13 4.34
CA VAL A 5 -4.52 26.21 5.50
C VAL A 5 -3.82 26.91 6.67
N ASP A 6 -4.43 26.88 7.85
CA ASP A 6 -3.93 27.61 9.02
C ASP A 6 -2.95 26.78 9.86
N ASN A 7 -3.14 25.46 9.91
CA ASN A 7 -2.28 24.57 10.69
C ASN A 7 -2.31 23.13 10.14
N VAL A 8 -1.22 22.39 10.37
CA VAL A 8 -1.02 20.98 9.99
C VAL A 8 -0.29 20.28 11.13
N ASP A 9 -0.67 19.04 11.43
CA ASP A 9 -0.01 18.24 12.45
C ASP A 9 1.52 18.19 12.25
N SER A 10 2.22 18.62 13.29
CA SER A 10 3.63 19.01 13.23
C SER A 10 4.60 17.90 13.62
N ASN A 11 4.10 16.70 13.99
CA ASN A 11 4.89 15.60 14.53
C ASN A 11 4.94 14.40 13.56
N PRO A 12 5.93 14.31 12.65
CA PRO A 12 6.01 13.23 11.71
C PRO A 12 6.79 12.06 12.30
N GLU A 13 6.13 10.94 12.55
CA GLU A 13 6.78 9.63 12.46
C GLU A 13 7.05 9.34 10.96
N GLY A 14 8.04 10.03 10.38
CA GLY A 14 8.45 9.85 8.98
C GLY A 14 7.87 10.86 7.97
N PRO A 15 8.34 10.83 6.71
CA PRO A 15 8.05 11.88 5.71
C PRO A 15 6.57 11.97 5.33
N ARG A 16 5.79 10.90 5.55
CA ARG A 16 4.36 10.85 5.24
C ARG A 16 3.59 10.13 6.33
N HIS A 17 2.47 10.70 6.78
CA HIS A 17 1.62 10.11 7.83
C HIS A 17 0.15 10.54 7.68
N ILE A 18 -0.77 9.80 8.28
CA ILE A 18 -2.15 10.28 8.48
C ILE A 18 -2.15 11.21 9.68
N GLY A 19 -2.67 12.42 9.48
CA GLY A 19 -2.82 13.41 10.54
C GLY A 19 -4.00 14.32 10.25
N THR A 20 -4.01 15.47 10.92
CA THR A 20 -5.04 16.48 10.79
C THR A 20 -4.48 17.80 10.29
N TRP A 21 -5.32 18.54 9.59
CA TRP A 21 -5.05 19.92 9.18
C TRP A 21 -6.28 20.76 9.46
N SER A 22 -6.09 22.05 9.70
CA SER A 22 -7.18 22.96 10.05
C SER A 22 -7.24 24.19 9.17
N ARG A 23 -8.48 24.66 8.96
CA ARG A 23 -8.83 25.90 8.28
C ARG A 23 -9.95 26.59 9.08
N GLY A 24 -9.66 27.76 9.62
CA GLY A 24 -10.49 28.42 10.62
C GLY A 24 -10.79 27.47 11.77
N GLU A 25 -12.07 27.28 12.05
CA GLU A 25 -12.55 26.35 13.08
C GLU A 25 -12.71 24.91 12.59
N HIS A 26 -12.46 24.62 11.31
CA HIS A 26 -12.66 23.29 10.74
C HIS A 26 -11.35 22.50 10.78
N THR A 27 -11.42 21.27 11.28
CA THR A 27 -10.31 20.31 11.28
C THR A 27 -10.70 19.10 10.46
N SER A 28 -9.81 18.68 9.54
CA SER A 28 -10.02 17.56 8.63
C SER A 28 -8.88 16.55 8.73
N PRO A 29 -9.15 15.24 8.65
CA PRO A 29 -8.10 14.25 8.48
C PRO A 29 -7.53 14.32 7.06
N GLY A 30 -6.25 13.99 6.92
CA GLY A 30 -5.57 13.94 5.63
C GLY A 30 -4.30 13.11 5.69
N LEU A 31 -3.81 12.72 4.52
CA LEU A 31 -2.46 12.20 4.39
C LEU A 31 -1.53 13.38 4.18
N ILE A 32 -0.56 13.54 5.06
CA ILE A 32 0.35 14.68 5.09
C ILE A 32 1.74 14.19 4.71
N GLU A 33 2.32 14.79 3.69
CA GLU A 33 3.71 14.55 3.27
C GLU A 33 4.55 15.81 3.47
N TRP A 34 5.47 15.76 4.43
CA TRP A 34 6.39 16.84 4.73
C TRP A 34 7.65 16.74 3.87
N THR A 35 8.01 17.84 3.22
CA THR A 35 9.25 18.00 2.46
C THR A 35 10.04 19.22 2.92
N ILE A 36 11.36 19.07 3.00
CA ILE A 36 12.31 20.14 3.33
C ILE A 36 12.58 21.07 2.13
N ALA A 37 12.28 20.63 0.91
CA ALA A 37 12.45 21.42 -0.30
C ALA A 37 11.43 21.01 -1.35
N VAL A 38 10.58 21.95 -1.78
CA VAL A 38 9.81 21.76 -3.02
C VAL A 38 10.77 22.04 -4.17
N PRO A 39 11.05 21.06 -5.06
CA PRO A 39 11.91 21.30 -6.21
C PRO A 39 11.37 22.51 -6.99
N GLU A 40 12.23 23.46 -7.38
CA GLU A 40 11.80 24.67 -8.11
C GLU A 40 10.99 24.32 -9.37
N ALA A 41 11.33 23.20 -10.00
CA ALA A 41 10.62 22.66 -11.15
C ALA A 41 9.18 22.23 -10.84
N LEU A 42 8.85 21.87 -9.60
CA LEU A 42 7.52 21.40 -9.17
C LEU A 42 6.56 22.54 -8.82
N LYS A 43 7.08 23.73 -8.45
CA LYS A 43 6.24 24.87 -8.05
C LYS A 43 5.19 25.31 -9.10
N PRO A 44 5.51 25.38 -10.41
CA PRO A 44 4.52 25.72 -11.43
C PRO A 44 3.45 24.62 -11.60
N TYR A 45 3.83 23.36 -11.41
CA TYR A 45 2.92 22.23 -11.51
C TYR A 45 2.00 22.14 -10.30
N LEU A 46 2.45 22.46 -9.09
CA LEU A 46 1.61 22.43 -7.89
C LEU A 46 0.40 23.37 -7.99
N ALA A 47 0.60 24.58 -8.54
CA ALA A 47 -0.50 25.52 -8.82
C ALA A 47 -1.45 24.99 -9.91
N THR A 48 -0.91 24.27 -10.90
CA THR A 48 -1.68 23.70 -12.02
C THR A 48 -2.43 22.42 -11.62
N VAL A 49 -1.88 21.63 -10.70
CA VAL A 49 -2.42 20.35 -10.22
C VAL A 49 -3.71 20.56 -9.43
N GLN A 50 -3.79 21.63 -8.63
CA GLN A 50 -5.05 22.01 -7.95
C GLN A 50 -6.18 22.35 -8.93
N GLU A 51 -5.87 22.85 -10.13
CA GLU A 51 -6.87 23.27 -11.12
C GLU A 51 -7.23 22.21 -12.17
N ARG A 52 -6.34 21.24 -12.45
CA ARG A 52 -6.42 20.44 -13.69
C ARG A 52 -6.38 18.93 -13.55
N ILE A 53 -6.17 18.32 -12.37
CA ILE A 53 -6.29 16.86 -12.30
C ILE A 53 -7.79 16.49 -12.35
N PRO A 54 -8.27 15.87 -13.45
CA PRO A 54 -9.65 15.40 -13.51
C PRO A 54 -9.77 14.25 -12.51
N THR A 55 -10.58 14.46 -11.47
CA THR A 55 -10.86 13.45 -10.44
C THR A 55 -12.15 12.68 -10.72
N ASP A 56 -12.83 13.01 -11.82
CA ASP A 56 -14.22 12.60 -12.09
C ASP A 56 -14.39 11.83 -13.39
N GLU A 57 -13.36 11.11 -13.84
CA GLU A 57 -13.52 10.14 -14.92
C GLU A 57 -13.38 8.72 -14.39
N ASN A 58 -14.46 7.96 -14.51
CA ASN A 58 -14.49 6.51 -14.50
C ASN A 58 -13.47 5.95 -15.50
N ARG A 59 -12.19 5.91 -15.11
CA ARG A 59 -11.17 5.10 -15.78
C ARG A 59 -11.04 3.81 -14.98
N PRO A 60 -11.63 2.69 -15.45
CA PRO A 60 -11.59 1.43 -14.72
C PRO A 60 -10.17 0.86 -14.55
N GLU A 61 -9.17 1.40 -15.27
CA GLU A 61 -7.84 0.80 -15.41
C GLU A 61 -6.70 1.63 -14.79
N GLU A 62 -6.96 2.85 -14.29
CA GLU A 62 -5.92 3.68 -13.68
C GLU A 62 -5.98 3.57 -12.15
N THR A 63 -4.85 3.19 -11.53
CA THR A 63 -4.64 3.25 -10.08
C THR A 63 -5.10 4.62 -9.57
N ARG A 64 -6.15 4.67 -8.74
CA ARG A 64 -6.67 5.93 -8.18
C ARG A 64 -5.52 6.65 -7.49
N THR A 65 -5.14 7.80 -8.02
CA THR A 65 -4.12 8.63 -7.39
C THR A 65 -4.77 9.45 -6.29
N LEU A 66 -4.00 9.72 -5.23
CA LEU A 66 -4.46 10.60 -4.16
C LEU A 66 -4.60 12.02 -4.70
N VAL A 67 -5.70 12.68 -4.35
CA VAL A 67 -5.95 14.07 -4.71
C VAL A 67 -5.12 14.97 -3.79
N ILE A 68 -4.25 15.79 -4.38
CA ILE A 68 -3.60 16.88 -3.65
C ILE A 68 -4.66 17.93 -3.35
N ASP A 69 -4.96 18.11 -2.08
CA ASP A 69 -5.96 19.06 -1.61
C ASP A 69 -5.32 20.43 -1.40
N HIS A 70 -4.25 20.48 -0.61
CA HIS A 70 -3.61 21.72 -0.19
C HIS A 70 -2.09 21.59 -0.15
N LEU A 71 -1.43 22.74 -0.29
CA LEU A 71 -0.02 22.93 0.02
C LEU A 71 0.06 23.85 1.25
N PHE A 72 0.73 23.40 2.30
CA PHE A 72 1.00 24.19 3.49
C PHE A 72 2.50 24.51 3.58
N ASN A 73 2.84 25.68 4.10
CA ASN A 73 4.22 26.12 4.28
C ASN A 73 4.35 26.80 5.65
N ASP A 74 5.29 26.34 6.48
CA ASP A 74 5.56 26.87 7.82
C ASP A 74 6.84 27.74 7.88
N GLU A 75 7.24 28.33 6.74
CA GLU A 75 8.51 29.02 6.47
C GLU A 75 9.76 28.11 6.44
N ARG A 76 9.73 26.96 7.11
CA ARG A 76 10.87 26.03 7.21
C ARG A 76 10.72 24.82 6.31
N ARG A 77 9.50 24.38 6.09
CA ARG A 77 9.12 23.16 5.37
C ARG A 77 7.86 23.40 4.57
N ASN A 78 7.59 22.48 3.66
CA ASN A 78 6.34 22.42 2.93
C ASN A 78 5.65 21.09 3.27
N ALA A 79 4.31 21.11 3.33
CA ALA A 79 3.50 19.92 3.42
C ALA A 79 2.55 19.83 2.23
N LEU A 80 2.59 18.70 1.53
CA LEU A 80 1.53 18.31 0.61
C LEU A 80 0.46 17.58 1.40
N ILE A 81 -0.77 18.08 1.33
CA ILE A 81 -1.92 17.50 2.00
C ILE A 81 -2.77 16.82 0.95
N TYR A 82 -2.94 15.52 1.08
CA TYR A 82 -3.85 14.74 0.25
C TYR A 82 -5.15 14.50 0.98
N ARG A 83 -6.25 14.49 0.24
CA ARG A 83 -7.57 14.10 0.74
C ARG A 83 -7.85 12.64 0.33
N PRO A 84 -7.60 11.66 1.21
CA PRO A 84 -7.93 10.27 0.92
C PRO A 84 -9.45 10.05 1.00
N ASP A 85 -10.00 9.24 0.10
CA ASP A 85 -11.29 8.61 0.26
C ASP A 85 -11.09 7.30 1.05
N PHE A 86 -11.30 7.35 2.36
CA PHE A 86 -11.11 6.18 3.25
C PHE A 86 -12.04 5.00 2.95
N THR A 87 -13.02 5.16 2.05
CA THR A 87 -13.83 4.04 1.57
C THR A 87 -13.12 3.21 0.50
N LYS A 88 -11.93 3.63 0.06
CA LYS A 88 -11.19 3.02 -1.05
C LYS A 88 -9.72 2.79 -0.70
N PRO A 89 -9.14 1.65 -1.12
CA PRO A 89 -7.71 1.42 -0.96
C PRO A 89 -6.91 2.25 -1.97
N TYR A 90 -5.72 2.69 -1.53
CA TYR A 90 -4.73 3.37 -2.37
C TYR A 90 -3.41 2.61 -2.31
N ILE A 91 -2.75 2.45 -3.47
CA ILE A 91 -1.37 1.95 -3.54
C ILE A 91 -0.43 3.14 -3.59
N LEU A 92 0.49 3.22 -2.63
CA LEU A 92 1.44 4.32 -2.47
C LEU A 92 2.89 3.83 -2.63
N ASP A 93 3.83 4.77 -2.80
CA ASP A 93 5.28 4.53 -2.72
C ASP A 93 5.90 3.58 -3.77
N TRP A 94 5.59 3.80 -5.05
CA TRP A 94 6.16 3.08 -6.19
C TRP A 94 7.70 3.21 -6.38
N GLY A 95 8.35 4.13 -5.68
CA GLY A 95 9.77 4.47 -5.88
C GLY A 95 10.73 4.02 -4.77
N ARG A 96 10.26 3.28 -3.75
CA ARG A 96 11.14 2.83 -2.66
C ARG A 96 12.01 1.66 -3.10
N GLN A 97 13.27 1.65 -2.67
CA GLN A 97 14.11 0.47 -2.75
C GLN A 97 13.54 -0.62 -1.85
N ALA A 98 13.39 -1.83 -2.39
CA ALA A 98 12.95 -3.00 -1.65
C ALA A 98 14.03 -3.39 -0.64
N LEU A 99 13.72 -3.30 0.66
CA LEU A 99 14.55 -3.86 1.72
C LEU A 99 14.02 -5.26 2.08
N PRO A 100 14.87 -6.16 2.59
CA PRO A 100 14.40 -7.43 3.14
C PRO A 100 13.42 -7.18 4.28
N GLU A 101 12.18 -7.62 4.11
CA GLU A 101 11.11 -7.47 5.09
C GLU A 101 10.07 -8.58 4.95
N MET A 102 9.07 -8.60 5.83
CA MET A 102 8.01 -9.62 5.87
C MET A 102 7.25 -9.77 4.54
N TYR A 103 7.00 -8.67 3.83
CA TYR A 103 6.22 -8.65 2.57
C TYR A 103 7.02 -9.10 1.35
N GLN A 104 8.35 -9.18 1.43
CA GLN A 104 9.17 -9.66 0.32
C GLN A 104 9.13 -11.19 0.26
N HIS A 105 8.92 -11.76 -0.93
CA HIS A 105 8.96 -13.22 -1.11
C HIS A 105 10.31 -13.80 -0.64
N PRO A 106 10.35 -14.98 0.02
CA PRO A 106 11.60 -15.58 0.54
C PRO A 106 12.68 -15.82 -0.53
N GLU A 107 12.25 -16.06 -1.77
CA GLU A 107 13.12 -16.30 -2.93
C GLU A 107 13.18 -15.10 -3.88
N TYR A 108 12.87 -13.89 -3.40
CA TYR A 108 12.89 -12.68 -4.23
C TYR A 108 14.25 -12.45 -4.89
N GLN A 109 14.23 -12.15 -6.18
CA GLN A 109 15.40 -11.76 -6.97
C GLN A 109 15.11 -10.45 -7.70
N ALA A 110 15.88 -9.41 -7.38
CA ALA A 110 15.66 -8.06 -7.93
C ALA A 110 15.80 -8.01 -9.47
N GLU A 111 16.68 -8.84 -10.03
CA GLU A 111 16.96 -8.88 -11.47
C GLU A 111 15.83 -9.50 -12.30
N LYS A 112 14.96 -10.30 -11.67
CA LYS A 112 13.88 -11.02 -12.34
C LYS A 112 12.60 -10.95 -11.49
N PRO A 113 11.93 -9.78 -11.47
CA PRO A 113 10.69 -9.63 -10.72
C PRO A 113 9.61 -10.55 -11.30
N LEU A 114 9.02 -11.37 -10.45
CA LEU A 114 7.91 -12.26 -10.81
C LEU A 114 6.62 -11.78 -10.17
N TRP A 115 5.51 -11.95 -10.89
CA TRP A 115 4.18 -11.65 -10.39
C TRP A 115 3.84 -12.45 -9.11
N SER A 116 4.39 -13.66 -8.97
CA SER A 116 4.24 -14.50 -7.78
C SER A 116 4.83 -13.85 -6.52
N TYR A 117 5.83 -12.97 -6.65
CA TYR A 117 6.35 -12.19 -5.53
C TYR A 117 5.32 -11.18 -5.03
N GLN A 118 4.53 -10.58 -5.94
CA GLN A 118 3.45 -9.67 -5.58
C GLN A 118 2.30 -10.40 -4.90
N VAL A 119 1.99 -11.62 -5.32
CA VAL A 119 0.99 -12.48 -4.64
C VAL A 119 1.39 -12.74 -3.19
N TRP A 120 2.68 -13.03 -2.94
CA TRP A 120 3.17 -13.16 -1.56
C TRP A 120 2.99 -11.88 -0.75
N SER A 121 3.38 -10.73 -1.31
CA SER A 121 3.18 -9.44 -0.63
C SER A 121 1.71 -9.19 -0.32
N LEU A 122 0.82 -9.48 -1.27
CA LEU A 122 -0.63 -9.36 -1.09
C LEU A 122 -1.13 -10.26 0.03
N MET A 123 -0.70 -11.53 0.10
CA MET A 123 -1.09 -12.43 1.19
C MET A 123 -0.62 -11.92 2.54
N MET A 124 0.59 -11.35 2.63
CA MET A 124 1.07 -10.75 3.87
C MET A 124 0.22 -9.54 4.29
N VAL A 125 -0.11 -8.63 3.36
CA VAL A 125 -0.99 -7.48 3.62
C VAL A 125 -2.39 -7.91 4.05
N LEU A 126 -3.01 -8.86 3.34
CA LEU A 126 -4.32 -9.39 3.72
C LEU A 126 -4.29 -10.04 5.11
N SER A 127 -3.18 -10.67 5.48
CA SER A 127 -3.04 -11.26 6.81
C SER A 127 -3.03 -10.20 7.92
N GLU A 128 -2.43 -9.03 7.68
CA GLU A 128 -2.49 -7.89 8.63
C GLU A 128 -3.91 -7.37 8.78
N ILE A 129 -4.60 -7.21 7.65
CA ILE A 129 -5.99 -6.72 7.62
C ILE A 129 -6.90 -7.68 8.40
N ALA A 130 -6.69 -8.99 8.25
CA ALA A 130 -7.47 -10.02 8.94
C ALA A 130 -7.33 -9.91 10.48
N GLU A 131 -6.14 -9.62 10.99
CA GLU A 131 -5.90 -9.41 12.43
C GLU A 131 -6.13 -7.97 12.90
N TRP A 132 -6.27 -7.04 11.97
CA TRP A 132 -6.24 -5.60 12.25
C TRP A 132 -5.00 -5.17 13.03
N GLN A 133 -3.85 -5.79 12.73
CA GLN A 133 -2.57 -5.55 13.40
C GLN A 133 -1.41 -5.60 12.40
N PRO A 134 -0.48 -4.63 12.43
CA PRO A 134 0.73 -4.69 11.61
C PRO A 134 1.61 -5.88 11.96
N LEU A 135 2.26 -6.47 10.93
CA LEU A 135 3.31 -7.44 11.12
C LEU A 135 4.51 -6.79 11.81
N ASP A 136 5.08 -7.51 12.77
CA ASP A 136 6.32 -7.09 13.39
C ASP A 136 7.46 -7.09 12.36
N LYS A 137 8.10 -5.93 12.23
CA LYS A 137 9.21 -5.69 11.31
C LYS A 137 10.57 -5.85 11.98
N ALA A 138 10.62 -6.08 13.29
CA ALA A 138 11.86 -6.31 14.01
C ALA A 138 12.31 -7.78 13.87
N PHE A 139 13.50 -7.98 13.32
CA PHE A 139 14.16 -9.28 13.24
C PHE A 139 15.67 -9.07 13.36
N GLN A 140 16.37 -10.08 13.87
CA GLN A 140 17.80 -10.04 14.13
C GLN A 140 18.61 -10.39 12.88
N ASP A 141 18.12 -11.34 12.09
CA ASP A 141 18.81 -11.86 10.90
C ASP A 141 17.84 -12.44 9.86
N ASP A 142 18.40 -12.83 8.72
CA ASP A 142 17.66 -13.42 7.60
C ASP A 142 17.01 -14.78 7.93
N ALA A 143 17.58 -15.54 8.87
CA ALA A 143 17.04 -16.84 9.26
C ALA A 143 15.78 -16.66 10.11
N GLU A 144 15.79 -15.72 11.05
CA GLU A 144 14.62 -15.30 11.80
C GLU A 144 13.53 -14.75 10.87
N LEU A 145 13.90 -13.88 9.92
CA LEU A 145 12.96 -13.34 8.94
C LEU A 145 12.28 -14.46 8.12
N ARG A 146 13.06 -15.44 7.64
CA ARG A 146 12.51 -16.62 6.95
C ARG A 146 11.59 -17.43 7.84
N SER A 147 11.98 -17.68 9.09
CA SER A 147 11.16 -18.42 10.05
C SER A 147 9.82 -17.72 10.29
N ARG A 148 9.82 -16.41 10.55
CA ARG A 148 8.62 -15.60 10.76
C ARG A 148 7.69 -15.60 9.55
N LYS A 149 8.24 -15.51 8.34
CA LYS A 149 7.50 -15.64 7.07
C LYS A 149 6.76 -16.97 6.94
N LEU A 150 7.45 -18.07 7.22
CA LEU A 150 6.86 -19.41 7.16
C LEU A 150 5.81 -19.62 8.25
N GLU A 151 6.06 -19.14 9.46
CA GLU A 151 5.10 -19.22 10.57
C GLU A 151 3.85 -18.40 10.25
N ARG A 152 3.99 -17.20 9.69
CA ARG A 152 2.84 -16.40 9.27
C ARG A 152 2.00 -17.10 8.20
N LYS A 153 2.64 -17.71 7.18
CA LYS A 153 1.95 -18.54 6.19
C LYS A 153 1.18 -19.68 6.87
N ARG A 154 1.82 -20.43 7.76
CA ARG A 154 1.21 -21.58 8.48
C ARG A 154 0.01 -21.15 9.33
N LEU A 155 0.14 -20.02 10.02
CA LEU A 155 -0.93 -19.45 10.82
C LEU A 155 -2.10 -19.00 9.94
N ALA A 156 -1.80 -18.27 8.86
CA ALA A 156 -2.80 -17.72 7.96
C ALA A 156 -3.64 -18.77 7.23
N THR A 157 -3.02 -19.91 6.87
CA THR A 157 -3.72 -21.03 6.23
C THR A 157 -4.45 -21.95 7.21
N SER A 158 -4.37 -21.69 8.52
CA SER A 158 -5.04 -22.49 9.55
C SER A 158 -6.49 -22.05 9.75
N PRO A 159 -7.49 -22.95 9.62
CA PRO A 159 -8.90 -22.62 9.90
C PRO A 159 -9.16 -22.14 11.33
N GLY A 160 -8.28 -22.47 12.28
CA GLY A 160 -8.40 -22.08 13.68
C GLY A 160 -7.89 -20.68 14.02
N TRP A 161 -7.26 -19.98 13.07
CA TRP A 161 -6.69 -18.65 13.33
C TRP A 161 -7.73 -17.54 13.20
N ASN A 162 -8.38 -17.43 12.03
CA ASN A 162 -9.38 -16.38 11.76
C ASN A 162 -10.62 -16.93 11.05
N GLY A 163 -10.92 -18.21 11.28
CA GLY A 163 -12.04 -18.91 10.68
C GLY A 163 -11.71 -19.60 9.35
N ALA A 164 -12.60 -20.51 8.95
CA ALA A 164 -12.41 -21.36 7.77
C ALA A 164 -12.40 -20.57 6.45
N MET A 165 -13.27 -19.56 6.31
CA MET A 165 -13.36 -18.74 5.10
C MET A 165 -12.06 -17.95 4.86
N THR A 166 -11.51 -17.34 5.90
CA THR A 166 -10.23 -16.64 5.82
C THR A 166 -9.09 -17.60 5.48
N ALA A 167 -9.08 -18.79 6.09
CA ALA A 167 -8.09 -19.80 5.77
C ALA A 167 -8.17 -20.27 4.30
N GLU A 168 -9.36 -20.37 3.71
CA GLU A 168 -9.55 -20.74 2.30
C GLU A 168 -8.89 -19.73 1.35
N ILE A 169 -9.06 -18.43 1.60
CA ILE A 169 -8.39 -17.36 0.83
C ILE A 169 -6.87 -17.54 0.88
N PHE A 170 -6.31 -17.73 2.08
CA PHE A 170 -4.86 -17.89 2.24
C PHE A 170 -4.34 -19.22 1.70
N GLN A 171 -5.11 -20.30 1.80
CA GLN A 171 -4.76 -21.59 1.20
C GLN A 171 -4.74 -21.48 -0.33
N TYR A 172 -5.70 -20.77 -0.92
CA TYR A 172 -5.72 -20.51 -2.36
C TYR A 172 -4.49 -19.68 -2.78
N GLY A 173 -4.23 -18.55 -2.12
CA GLY A 173 -3.13 -17.67 -2.46
C GLY A 173 -1.75 -18.28 -2.21
N PHE A 174 -1.46 -18.75 -0.98
CA PHE A 174 -0.17 -19.36 -0.66
C PHE A 174 0.03 -20.73 -1.28
N GLY A 175 -1.04 -21.51 -1.48
CA GLY A 175 -0.96 -22.81 -2.16
C GLY A 175 -0.59 -22.66 -3.63
N PHE A 176 -1.04 -21.58 -4.27
CA PHE A 176 -0.61 -21.26 -5.64
C PHE A 176 0.90 -21.04 -5.74
N LEU A 177 1.53 -20.50 -4.68
CA LEU A 177 2.97 -20.24 -4.60
C LEU A 177 3.82 -21.48 -4.30
N GLU A 178 3.21 -22.64 -4.04
CA GLU A 178 3.95 -23.90 -3.81
C GLU A 178 4.40 -24.59 -5.10
N LYS A 179 3.94 -24.09 -6.25
CA LYS A 179 4.43 -24.53 -7.57
C LYS A 179 5.90 -24.18 -7.72
N ASP A 180 6.63 -24.99 -8.46
CA ASP A 180 8.03 -24.70 -8.74
C ASP A 180 8.16 -23.41 -9.57
N ARG A 181 9.34 -22.82 -9.49
CA ARG A 181 9.62 -21.53 -10.12
C ARG A 181 9.41 -21.55 -11.64
N ASN A 182 9.82 -22.62 -12.33
CA ASN A 182 9.67 -22.67 -13.79
C ASN A 182 8.19 -22.65 -14.16
N THR A 183 7.39 -23.44 -13.45
CA THR A 183 5.95 -23.43 -13.59
C THR A 183 5.39 -22.02 -13.39
N LEU A 184 5.74 -21.30 -12.33
CA LEU A 184 5.23 -19.93 -12.06
C LEU A 184 5.67 -18.89 -13.11
N GLU A 185 6.86 -19.07 -13.69
CA GLU A 185 7.41 -18.19 -14.73
C GLU A 185 6.72 -18.39 -16.10
N GLU A 186 6.18 -19.57 -16.37
CA GLU A 186 5.52 -19.92 -17.64
C GLU A 186 4.04 -19.49 -17.69
N TYR A 187 3.48 -18.98 -16.58
CA TYR A 187 2.08 -18.53 -16.55
C TYR A 187 1.86 -17.39 -17.54
N SER A 188 0.87 -17.58 -18.40
CA SER A 188 0.35 -16.53 -19.26
C SER A 188 -0.39 -15.46 -18.44
N GLU A 189 -0.49 -14.25 -19.00
CA GLU A 189 -1.28 -13.16 -18.40
C GLU A 189 -2.72 -13.57 -18.12
N TRP A 190 -3.31 -14.42 -18.97
CA TRP A 190 -4.65 -14.96 -18.75
C TRP A 190 -4.72 -15.77 -17.46
N GLU A 191 -3.73 -16.65 -17.20
CA GLU A 191 -3.74 -17.52 -16.03
C GLU A 191 -3.49 -16.72 -14.74
N VAL A 192 -2.64 -15.70 -14.83
CA VAL A 192 -2.44 -14.72 -13.75
C VAL A 192 -3.74 -13.97 -13.47
N LYS A 193 -4.43 -13.48 -14.50
CA LYS A 193 -5.74 -12.82 -14.33
C LYS A 193 -6.75 -13.76 -13.68
N ARG A 194 -6.86 -15.00 -14.13
CA ARG A 194 -7.80 -15.98 -13.57
C ARG A 194 -7.52 -16.24 -12.10
N PHE A 195 -6.25 -16.30 -11.70
CA PHE A 195 -5.89 -16.40 -10.28
C PHE A 195 -6.48 -15.24 -9.46
N TYR A 196 -6.29 -14.00 -9.91
CA TYR A 196 -6.85 -12.84 -9.20
C TYR A 196 -8.38 -12.80 -9.24
N ASP A 197 -9.01 -13.18 -10.36
CA ASP A 197 -10.48 -13.26 -10.46
C ASP A 197 -11.05 -14.24 -9.42
N GLU A 198 -10.46 -15.43 -9.27
CA GLU A 198 -10.91 -16.41 -8.27
C GLU A 198 -10.62 -15.94 -6.84
N LEU A 199 -9.46 -15.31 -6.60
CA LEU A 199 -9.15 -14.72 -5.30
C LEU A 199 -10.18 -13.66 -4.90
N CYS A 200 -10.61 -12.80 -5.84
CA CYS A 200 -11.65 -11.82 -5.60
C CYS A 200 -13.00 -12.47 -5.27
N LYS A 201 -13.39 -13.55 -5.97
CA LYS A 201 -14.62 -14.29 -5.66
C LYS A 201 -14.62 -14.86 -4.24
N LEU A 202 -13.47 -15.33 -3.74
CA LEU A 202 -13.34 -15.81 -2.36
C LEU A 202 -13.47 -14.68 -1.32
N LEU A 203 -13.20 -13.44 -1.72
CA LEU A 203 -13.30 -12.24 -0.87
C LEU A 203 -14.68 -11.58 -0.93
N GLU A 204 -15.52 -11.93 -1.90
CA GLU A 204 -16.87 -11.39 -1.99
C GLU A 204 -17.70 -11.83 -0.77
N PRO A 205 -18.38 -10.90 -0.08
CA PRO A 205 -19.32 -11.27 0.97
C PRO A 205 -20.47 -12.09 0.35
N LEU A 206 -20.71 -13.29 0.90
CA LEU A 206 -21.85 -14.14 0.54
C LEU A 206 -23.20 -13.46 0.82
#